data_AF-A0A933YNG5-F1
#
_entry.id   AF-A0A933YNG5-F1
#
_cell.length_a   1.000
_cell.length_b   1.000
_cell.length_c   1.000
_cell.angle_alpha   90.00
_cell.angle_beta   90.00
_cell.angle_gamma   90.00
#
_symmetry.space_group_name_H-M   'P 1'
#
loop_
_entity.id
_entity.type
_entity.pdbx_description
1 polymer ?
#
loop_
_entity_poly.entity_id
_entity_poly.type
_entity_poly.pdbx_seq_one_letter_code
_entity_poly.pdbx_strand_id
1 'polypeptide(L)'
;MKCIECKTENSGGALFCAHCGANLEEPSSAPRLLKCPICAAKNPENEKNCSACGAELRRHHHQKHQSPKRTNGKHKTARFKWAPATVSVVLITGVIGFIAIMEWRKEQPPAPPPPFVETKTNDATLEGKVLDVASKFICSCGTCGEKPLDTCTCDKAAEERQFIRNYLQTGQSPDQVIAAVMKTYGWLKPEFAAKYDSTSVVKAKLNSTTATESQPIFSTLSAKKTDDNKIATRADAEKIFSHFRCPCGQCGMDELKDCTCKHPRGAIEVKSFAQTKIAEGKSTVAQIVDEIDAKYGGRKL
;
A
#
# COMPACT_ATOMS: atom_id res chain seq x y z
N MET A 1 -31.76 -0.21 -31.19
CA MET A 1 -31.89 0.29 -29.80
C MET A 1 -31.68 1.79 -29.76
N LYS A 2 -32.33 2.53 -28.85
CA LYS A 2 -32.15 3.98 -28.73
C LYS A 2 -31.09 4.31 -27.67
N CYS A 3 -30.17 5.20 -28.01
CA CYS A 3 -29.16 5.70 -27.08
C CYS A 3 -29.84 6.45 -25.93
N ILE A 4 -29.48 6.12 -24.68
CA ILE A 4 -30.06 6.77 -23.49
C ILE A 4 -29.66 8.25 -23.44
N GLU A 5 -28.45 8.59 -23.87
CA GLU A 5 -27.90 9.94 -23.82
C GLU A 5 -28.48 10.87 -24.90
N CYS A 6 -28.49 10.44 -26.17
CA CYS A 6 -28.86 11.32 -27.28
C CYS A 6 -30.13 10.89 -28.04
N LYS A 7 -30.79 9.79 -27.63
CA LYS A 7 -32.01 9.23 -28.24
C LYS A 7 -31.88 8.76 -29.70
N THR A 8 -30.69 8.81 -30.29
CA THR A 8 -30.40 8.29 -31.63
C THR A 8 -30.67 6.79 -31.71
N GLU A 9 -31.26 6.36 -32.81
CA GLU A 9 -31.55 4.96 -33.09
C GLU A 9 -30.33 4.27 -33.69
N ASN A 10 -29.89 3.16 -33.06
CA ASN A 10 -28.72 2.40 -33.44
C ASN A 10 -29.11 0.97 -33.81
N SER A 11 -28.29 0.31 -34.64
CA SER A 11 -28.46 -1.09 -35.04
C SER A 11 -28.40 -2.04 -33.83
N GLY A 12 -29.14 -3.15 -33.90
CA GLY A 12 -29.10 -4.19 -32.86
C GLY A 12 -27.72 -4.84 -32.81
N GLY A 13 -26.95 -4.59 -31.75
CA GLY A 13 -25.58 -5.08 -31.57
C GLY A 13 -24.49 -4.00 -31.60
N ALA A 14 -24.83 -2.73 -31.79
CA ALA A 14 -23.86 -1.63 -31.71
C ALA A 14 -23.37 -1.45 -30.26
N LEU A 15 -22.05 -1.50 -30.04
CA LEU A 15 -21.42 -1.28 -28.72
C LEU A 15 -21.39 0.21 -28.33
N PHE A 16 -21.35 1.10 -29.31
CA PHE A 16 -21.29 2.55 -29.10
C PHE A 16 -22.30 3.26 -29.98
N CYS A 17 -22.80 4.41 -29.52
CA CYS A 17 -23.72 5.23 -30.28
C CYS A 17 -23.01 5.88 -31.46
N ALA A 18 -23.55 5.68 -32.66
CA ALA A 18 -23.00 6.25 -33.89
C ALA A 18 -23.00 7.78 -33.92
N HIS A 19 -23.82 8.44 -33.10
CA HIS A 19 -23.94 9.90 -33.07
C HIS A 19 -23.11 10.56 -31.96
N CYS A 20 -23.16 10.05 -30.73
CA CYS A 20 -22.50 10.69 -29.59
C CYS A 20 -21.34 9.86 -28.98
N GLY A 21 -21.10 8.64 -29.47
CA GLY A 21 -20.05 7.75 -28.95
C GLY A 21 -20.35 7.11 -27.59
N ALA A 22 -21.51 7.36 -26.98
CA ALA A 22 -21.89 6.74 -25.70
C ALA A 22 -21.98 5.22 -25.82
N ASN A 23 -21.46 4.50 -24.82
CA ASN A 23 -21.57 3.04 -24.74
C ASN A 23 -23.06 2.64 -24.64
N LEU A 24 -23.48 1.70 -25.49
CA LEU A 24 -24.85 1.23 -25.62
C LEU A 24 -25.08 -0.13 -24.95
N GLU A 25 -24.10 -0.74 -24.29
CA GLU A 25 -24.28 -2.01 -23.59
C GLU A 25 -25.51 -1.94 -22.66
N GLU A 26 -26.51 -2.78 -22.95
CA GLU A 26 -27.66 -2.94 -22.07
C GLU A 26 -27.18 -3.42 -20.69
N PRO A 27 -27.82 -2.98 -19.58
CA PRO A 27 -27.51 -3.45 -18.24
C PRO A 27 -27.95 -4.91 -18.09
N SER A 28 -27.18 -5.83 -18.68
CA SER A 28 -27.34 -7.26 -18.57
C SER A 28 -26.97 -7.68 -17.15
N SER A 29 -28.01 -7.76 -16.32
CA SER A 29 -28.07 -8.48 -15.04
C SER A 29 -26.89 -8.26 -14.10
N ALA A 30 -27.02 -7.30 -13.18
CA ALA A 30 -26.21 -7.31 -11.97
C ALA A 30 -26.21 -8.74 -11.38
N PRO A 31 -25.04 -9.36 -11.18
CA PRO A 31 -24.96 -10.74 -10.74
C PRO A 31 -25.67 -10.87 -9.39
N ARG A 32 -26.58 -11.85 -9.28
CA ARG A 32 -27.24 -12.17 -8.02
C ARG A 32 -26.17 -12.56 -7.01
N LEU A 33 -26.18 -11.89 -5.86
CA LEU A 33 -25.17 -12.07 -4.81
C LEU A 33 -25.72 -12.98 -3.70
N LEU A 34 -24.98 -14.05 -3.41
CA LEU A 34 -25.21 -14.96 -2.29
C LEU A 34 -24.34 -14.54 -1.08
N LYS A 35 -24.89 -14.60 0.13
CA LYS A 35 -24.10 -14.37 1.36
C LYS A 35 -23.43 -15.64 1.84
N CYS A 36 -22.15 -15.57 2.18
CA CYS A 36 -21.42 -16.67 2.78
C CYS A 36 -21.96 -16.98 4.19
N PRO A 37 -22.28 -18.25 4.53
CA PRO A 37 -22.79 -18.61 5.85
C PRO A 37 -21.72 -18.54 6.95
N ILE A 38 -20.42 -18.51 6.58
CA ILE A 38 -19.31 -18.49 7.53
C ILE A 38 -18.87 -17.07 7.89
N CYS A 39 -18.76 -16.18 6.90
CA CYS A 39 -18.18 -14.83 7.09
C CYS A 39 -19.09 -13.68 6.62
N ALA A 40 -20.31 -13.98 6.16
CA ALA A 40 -21.29 -13.02 5.65
C ALA A 40 -20.89 -12.21 4.40
N ALA A 41 -19.72 -12.47 3.80
CA ALA A 41 -19.29 -11.85 2.55
C ALA A 41 -20.29 -12.12 1.41
N LYS A 42 -20.51 -11.13 0.55
CA LYS A 42 -21.37 -11.24 -0.64
C LYS A 42 -20.53 -11.78 -1.80
N ASN A 43 -20.96 -12.89 -2.40
CA ASN A 43 -20.27 -13.56 -3.49
C ASN A 43 -21.24 -13.75 -4.67
N PRO A 44 -20.76 -13.77 -5.92
CA PRO A 44 -21.59 -14.12 -7.08
C PRO A 44 -22.19 -15.54 -6.96
N GLU A 45 -23.43 -15.74 -7.39
CA GLU A 45 -24.14 -17.06 -7.31
C GLU A 45 -23.43 -18.21 -8.04
N ASN A 46 -22.52 -17.93 -8.98
CA ASN A 46 -21.78 -18.94 -9.73
C ASN A 46 -20.47 -19.40 -9.05
N GLU A 47 -20.01 -18.73 -7.99
CA GLU A 47 -18.80 -19.12 -7.27
C GLU A 47 -19.01 -20.37 -6.40
N LYS A 48 -18.04 -21.29 -6.44
CA LYS A 48 -18.06 -22.51 -5.61
C LYS A 48 -17.55 -22.25 -4.19
N ASN A 49 -16.66 -21.27 -4.03
CA ASN A 49 -15.99 -20.97 -2.77
C ASN A 49 -16.13 -19.48 -2.47
N CYS A 50 -16.17 -19.12 -1.20
CA CYS A 50 -16.22 -17.73 -0.78
C CYS A 50 -14.87 -17.05 -1.03
N SER A 51 -14.89 -15.91 -1.74
CA SER A 51 -13.70 -15.11 -2.02
C SER A 51 -13.02 -14.52 -0.77
N ALA A 52 -13.78 -14.32 0.32
CA ALA A 52 -13.25 -13.72 1.54
C ALA A 52 -12.66 -14.74 2.53
N CYS A 53 -13.22 -15.94 2.64
CA CYS A 53 -12.80 -16.92 3.66
C CYS A 53 -12.54 -18.33 3.13
N GLY A 54 -12.68 -18.57 1.82
CA GLY A 54 -12.44 -19.86 1.18
C GLY A 54 -13.48 -20.95 1.46
N ALA A 55 -14.52 -20.68 2.26
CA ALA A 55 -15.55 -21.67 2.58
C ALA A 55 -16.38 -22.05 1.35
N GLU A 56 -16.75 -23.33 1.22
CA GLU A 56 -17.58 -23.81 0.12
C GLU A 56 -18.99 -23.20 0.19
N LEU A 57 -19.39 -22.50 -0.87
CA LEU A 57 -20.72 -21.93 -1.02
C LEU A 57 -21.64 -23.03 -1.58
N ARG A 58 -22.23 -23.83 -0.68
CA ARG A 58 -23.16 -24.90 -1.10
C ARG A 58 -24.28 -24.33 -1.95
N ARG A 59 -24.35 -24.78 -3.20
CA ARG A 59 -25.50 -24.52 -4.09
C ARG A 59 -26.72 -25.18 -3.47
N HIS A 60 -27.61 -24.40 -2.86
CA HIS A 60 -29.00 -24.80 -2.67
C HIS A 60 -29.69 -24.81 -4.03
N HIS A 61 -29.33 -25.75 -4.90
CA HIS A 61 -30.21 -26.14 -5.98
C HIS A 61 -31.49 -26.66 -5.34
N HIS A 62 -32.61 -26.08 -5.73
CA HIS A 62 -33.94 -26.65 -5.57
C HIS A 62 -33.89 -28.18 -5.68
N GLN A 63 -34.15 -28.86 -4.57
CA GLN A 63 -34.58 -30.25 -4.58
C GLN A 63 -35.91 -30.30 -5.35
N LYS A 64 -35.83 -30.49 -6.68
CA LYS A 64 -36.92 -31.14 -7.37
C LYS A 64 -36.92 -32.58 -6.86
N HIS A 65 -37.90 -32.86 -6.00
CA HIS A 65 -38.39 -34.20 -5.74
C HIS A 65 -38.56 -34.94 -7.07
N GLN A 66 -37.65 -35.86 -7.35
CA GLN A 66 -37.90 -36.98 -8.22
C GLN A 66 -37.59 -38.21 -7.40
N SER A 67 -38.64 -38.86 -6.92
CA SER A 67 -38.60 -40.26 -6.55
C SER A 67 -38.50 -41.08 -7.84
N PRO A 68 -37.54 -42.02 -7.94
CA PRO A 68 -37.74 -43.18 -8.79
C PRO A 68 -37.78 -44.46 -7.92
N LYS A 69 -38.92 -45.11 -8.08
CA LYS A 69 -39.29 -46.51 -7.83
C LYS A 69 -38.15 -47.45 -7.41
N ARG A 70 -38.39 -48.11 -6.26
CA ARG A 70 -37.81 -49.40 -5.86
C ARG A 70 -37.90 -50.40 -7.02
N THR A 71 -36.76 -50.78 -7.58
CA THR A 71 -36.60 -52.07 -8.26
C THR A 71 -35.82 -52.99 -7.35
N ASN A 72 -36.48 -54.07 -6.95
CA ASN A 72 -35.96 -55.17 -6.12
C ASN A 72 -34.85 -55.91 -6.88
N GLY A 73 -33.61 -55.45 -6.76
CA GLY A 73 -32.42 -56.18 -7.22
C GLY A 73 -31.77 -56.92 -6.06
N LYS A 74 -31.96 -58.24 -5.98
CA LYS A 74 -31.25 -59.13 -5.04
C LYS A 74 -29.75 -59.12 -5.37
N HIS A 75 -28.99 -58.21 -4.78
CA HIS A 75 -27.53 -58.31 -4.73
C HIS A 75 -27.14 -59.36 -3.68
N LYS A 76 -26.66 -60.51 -4.15
CA LYS A 76 -25.98 -61.50 -3.32
C LYS A 76 -24.75 -60.84 -2.70
N THR A 77 -24.77 -60.64 -1.38
CA THR A 77 -23.64 -60.14 -0.61
C THR A 77 -22.55 -61.22 -0.56
N ALA A 78 -21.58 -61.15 -1.47
CA ALA A 78 -20.32 -61.85 -1.30
C ALA A 78 -19.59 -61.22 -0.11
N ARG A 79 -19.60 -61.92 1.03
CA ARG A 79 -18.83 -61.56 2.23
C ARG A 79 -17.33 -61.67 1.89
N PHE A 80 -16.77 -60.59 1.36
CA PHE A 80 -15.34 -60.45 1.16
C PHE A 80 -14.69 -60.36 2.54
N LYS A 81 -14.05 -61.45 3.00
CA LYS A 81 -13.33 -61.50 4.27
C LYS A 81 -12.02 -60.73 4.11
N TRP A 82 -12.00 -59.46 4.53
CA TRP A 82 -10.77 -58.67 4.59
C TRP A 82 -9.85 -59.33 5.63
N ALA A 83 -8.69 -59.83 5.18
CA ALA A 83 -7.63 -60.23 6.10
C ALA A 83 -7.07 -58.98 6.80
N PRO A 84 -6.78 -59.02 8.11
CA PRO A 84 -6.37 -57.85 8.90
C PRO A 84 -5.13 -57.13 8.36
N ALA A 85 -4.31 -57.78 7.54
CA ALA A 85 -3.14 -57.19 6.89
C ALA A 85 -3.48 -56.08 5.87
N THR A 86 -4.65 -56.09 5.25
CA THR A 86 -5.03 -55.11 4.20
C THR A 86 -5.40 -53.74 4.77
N VAL A 87 -5.94 -53.69 5.99
CA VAL A 87 -6.32 -52.43 6.66
C VAL A 87 -5.09 -51.62 7.06
N SER A 88 -4.03 -52.29 7.53
CA SER A 88 -2.78 -51.63 7.94
C SER A 88 -2.07 -50.92 6.79
N VAL A 89 -2.07 -51.50 5.59
CA VAL A 89 -1.41 -50.90 4.41
C VAL A 89 -2.11 -49.62 3.95
N VAL A 90 -3.44 -49.58 4.01
CA VAL A 90 -4.22 -48.39 3.62
C VAL A 90 -4.01 -47.23 4.60
N LEU A 91 -3.89 -47.52 5.90
CA LEU A 91 -3.62 -46.50 6.90
C LEU A 91 -2.21 -45.90 6.75
N ILE A 92 -1.19 -46.73 6.54
CA ILE A 92 0.20 -46.26 6.39
C ILE A 92 0.35 -45.41 5.13
N THR A 93 -0.22 -45.84 4.00
CA THR A 93 -0.16 -45.07 2.75
C THR A 93 -0.93 -43.74 2.85
N GLY A 94 -2.07 -43.73 3.56
CA GLY A 94 -2.80 -42.50 3.87
C GLY A 94 -2.00 -41.50 4.71
N VAL A 95 -1.29 -41.98 5.75
CA VAL A 95 -0.45 -41.13 6.61
C VAL A 95 0.75 -40.57 5.84
N ILE A 96 1.43 -41.39 5.04
CA ILE A 96 2.57 -40.92 4.22
C ILE A 96 2.09 -39.88 3.20
N GLY A 97 0.96 -40.12 2.52
CA GLY A 97 0.36 -39.15 1.61
C GLY A 97 -0.03 -37.85 2.30
N PHE A 98 -0.60 -37.93 3.52
CA PHE A 98 -0.95 -36.75 4.30
C PHE A 98 0.29 -35.94 4.73
N ILE A 99 1.37 -36.60 5.17
CA ILE A 99 2.63 -35.94 5.52
C ILE A 99 3.24 -35.27 4.28
N ALA A 100 3.25 -35.95 3.13
CA ALA A 100 3.75 -35.38 1.88
C ALA A 100 2.94 -34.13 1.45
N ILE A 101 1.61 -34.16 1.60
CA ILE A 101 0.75 -32.99 1.30
C ILE A 101 1.02 -31.83 2.28
N MET A 102 1.23 -32.13 3.56
CA MET A 102 1.53 -31.12 4.58
C MET A 102 2.89 -30.48 4.36
N GLU A 103 3.90 -31.25 3.94
CA GLU A 103 5.22 -30.72 3.60
C GLU A 103 5.17 -29.90 2.30
N TRP A 104 4.40 -30.35 1.29
CA TRP A 104 4.23 -29.60 0.04
C TRP A 104 3.50 -28.26 0.24
N ARG A 105 2.63 -28.15 1.25
CA ARG A 105 1.98 -26.88 1.62
C ARG A 105 2.93 -25.88 2.28
N LYS A 106 4.03 -26.31 2.90
CA LYS A 106 5.02 -25.38 3.47
C LYS A 106 5.81 -24.64 2.40
N GLU A 107 5.92 -25.21 1.20
CA GLU A 107 6.74 -24.69 0.12
C GLU A 107 5.98 -23.83 -0.90
N GLN A 108 4.64 -23.76 -0.81
CA GLN A 108 3.90 -22.85 -1.67
C GLN A 108 4.14 -21.41 -1.20
N PRO A 109 4.78 -20.56 -2.02
CA PRO A 109 4.88 -19.14 -1.69
C PRO A 109 3.46 -18.60 -1.52
N PRO A 110 3.20 -17.75 -0.51
CA PRO A 110 1.89 -17.16 -0.33
C PRO A 110 1.47 -16.51 -1.65
N ALA A 111 0.22 -16.74 -2.06
CA ALA A 111 -0.31 -16.07 -3.24
C ALA A 111 -0.07 -14.57 -3.11
N PRO A 112 0.33 -13.88 -4.20
CA PRO A 112 0.51 -12.44 -4.14
C PRO A 112 -0.80 -11.81 -3.62
N PRO A 113 -0.72 -10.83 -2.71
CA PRO A 113 -1.90 -10.13 -2.24
C PRO A 113 -2.64 -9.55 -3.45
N PRO A 114 -3.98 -9.51 -3.43
CA PRO A 114 -4.74 -8.90 -4.50
C PRO A 114 -4.28 -7.44 -4.69
N PRO A 115 -4.27 -6.92 -5.94
CA PRO A 115 -3.91 -5.54 -6.19
C PRO A 115 -4.81 -4.61 -5.38
N PHE A 116 -4.21 -3.59 -4.77
CA PHE A 116 -4.94 -2.64 -3.95
C PHE A 116 -5.85 -1.80 -4.84
N VAL A 117 -7.17 -1.87 -4.62
CA VAL A 117 -8.16 -1.08 -5.37
C VAL A 117 -8.52 0.17 -4.57
N GLU A 118 -8.19 1.34 -5.12
CA GLU A 118 -8.55 2.63 -4.53
C GLU A 118 -10.07 2.80 -4.48
N THR A 119 -10.62 3.09 -3.31
CA THR A 119 -12.06 3.35 -3.14
C THR A 119 -12.29 4.85 -3.00
N LYS A 120 -12.64 5.50 -4.11
CA LYS A 120 -12.98 6.93 -4.13
C LYS A 120 -14.36 7.18 -3.50
N THR A 121 -14.50 8.32 -2.82
CA THR A 121 -15.81 8.74 -2.32
C THR A 121 -16.61 9.42 -3.44
N ASN A 122 -17.93 9.50 -3.29
CA ASN A 122 -18.80 10.28 -4.19
C ASN A 122 -18.83 11.78 -3.86
N ASP A 123 -18.23 12.20 -2.73
CA ASP A 123 -18.11 13.61 -2.37
C ASP A 123 -16.94 14.27 -3.11
N ALA A 124 -17.28 15.06 -4.13
CA ALA A 124 -16.32 15.80 -4.94
C ALA A 124 -15.47 16.79 -4.14
N THR A 125 -16.03 17.37 -3.06
CA THR A 125 -15.30 18.32 -2.21
C THR A 125 -14.20 17.61 -1.43
N LEU A 126 -14.51 16.41 -0.92
CA LEU A 126 -13.54 15.57 -0.23
C LEU A 126 -12.44 15.08 -1.20
N GLU A 127 -12.79 14.61 -2.41
CA GLU A 127 -11.77 14.20 -3.39
C GLU A 127 -10.88 15.38 -3.82
N GLY A 128 -11.43 16.58 -3.94
CA GLY A 128 -10.62 17.79 -4.19
C GLY A 128 -9.58 18.03 -3.09
N LYS A 129 -9.95 17.83 -1.82
CA LYS A 129 -9.02 17.92 -0.68
C LYS A 129 -7.99 16.78 -0.68
N VAL A 130 -8.40 15.57 -1.04
CA VAL A 130 -7.47 14.42 -1.16
C VAL A 130 -6.39 14.73 -2.20
N LEU A 131 -6.78 15.22 -3.37
CA LEU A 131 -5.85 15.57 -4.44
C LEU A 131 -4.97 16.78 -4.06
N ASP A 132 -5.53 17.79 -3.39
CA ASP A 132 -4.74 18.92 -2.87
C ASP A 132 -3.68 18.46 -1.85
N VAL A 133 -4.02 17.58 -0.91
CA VAL A 133 -3.03 17.01 0.02
C VAL A 133 -2.02 16.15 -0.74
N ALA A 134 -2.48 15.27 -1.62
CA ALA A 134 -1.62 14.36 -2.38
C ALA A 134 -0.63 15.11 -3.29
N SER A 135 -1.03 16.20 -3.93
CA SER A 135 -0.15 16.99 -4.80
C SER A 135 1.07 17.59 -4.08
N LYS A 136 1.06 17.63 -2.74
CA LYS A 136 2.19 18.08 -1.91
C LYS A 136 3.23 16.99 -1.68
N PHE A 137 2.94 15.75 -2.06
CA PHE A 137 3.81 14.59 -1.88
C PHE A 137 4.31 14.03 -3.20
N ILE A 138 5.48 13.41 -3.14
CA ILE A 138 6.02 12.56 -4.20
C ILE A 138 5.64 11.11 -3.87
N CYS A 139 5.22 10.33 -4.87
CA CYS A 139 4.86 8.93 -4.62
C CYS A 139 6.04 8.13 -4.05
N SER A 140 5.80 7.40 -2.94
CA SER A 140 6.84 6.66 -2.22
C SER A 140 7.23 5.33 -2.89
N CYS A 141 6.65 4.98 -4.04
CA CYS A 141 6.87 3.69 -4.71
C CYS A 141 8.32 3.49 -5.18
N GLY A 142 9.08 4.57 -5.41
CA GLY A 142 10.44 4.55 -5.94
C GLY A 142 10.57 4.19 -7.43
N THR A 143 9.58 3.52 -8.04
CA THR A 143 9.63 3.05 -9.44
C THR A 143 8.90 3.97 -10.42
N CYS A 144 8.10 4.91 -9.93
CA CYS A 144 7.17 5.69 -10.74
C CYS A 144 7.77 7.01 -11.25
N GLY A 145 9.09 7.19 -11.15
CA GLY A 145 9.81 8.38 -11.63
C GLY A 145 9.45 9.65 -10.86
N GLU A 146 9.27 9.55 -9.55
CA GLU A 146 9.00 10.71 -8.67
C GLU A 146 7.75 11.52 -9.05
N LYS A 147 6.78 10.87 -9.69
CA LYS A 147 5.51 11.52 -10.00
C LYS A 147 4.83 12.02 -8.71
N PRO A 148 4.20 13.22 -8.76
CA PRO A 148 3.32 13.69 -7.71
C PRO A 148 2.26 12.64 -7.34
N LEU A 149 1.94 12.53 -6.05
CA LEU A 149 1.05 11.47 -5.55
C LEU A 149 -0.39 11.59 -6.09
N ASP A 150 -0.83 12.79 -6.46
CA ASP A 150 -2.12 13.04 -7.11
C ASP A 150 -2.21 12.51 -8.55
N THR A 151 -1.09 12.47 -9.28
CA THR A 151 -1.02 12.02 -10.68
C THR A 151 -0.50 10.58 -10.84
N CYS A 152 0.14 10.03 -9.81
CA CYS A 152 0.69 8.68 -9.84
C CYS A 152 -0.41 7.61 -9.74
N THR A 153 -0.43 6.63 -10.65
CA THR A 153 -1.47 5.59 -10.70
C THR A 153 -1.03 4.22 -10.18
N CYS A 154 0.13 4.12 -9.51
CA CYS A 154 0.60 2.84 -8.97
C CYS A 154 -0.17 2.43 -7.70
N ASP A 155 -0.12 1.15 -7.36
CA ASP A 155 -0.80 0.59 -6.18
C ASP A 155 -0.39 1.29 -4.88
N LYS A 156 0.88 1.66 -4.75
CA LYS A 156 1.37 2.39 -3.57
C LYS A 156 0.76 3.80 -3.49
N ALA A 157 0.68 4.50 -4.62
CA ALA A 157 0.04 5.81 -4.68
C ALA A 157 -1.46 5.74 -4.35
N ALA A 158 -2.13 4.70 -4.83
CA ALA A 158 -3.51 4.41 -4.48
C ALA A 158 -3.69 4.18 -2.97
N GLU A 159 -2.78 3.42 -2.33
CA GLU A 159 -2.78 3.18 -0.88
C GLU A 159 -2.61 4.48 -0.09
N GLU A 160 -1.62 5.31 -0.45
CA GLU A 160 -1.35 6.60 0.21
C GLU A 160 -2.53 7.58 0.07
N ARG A 161 -3.15 7.65 -1.11
CA ARG A 161 -4.38 8.46 -1.30
C ARG A 161 -5.55 7.93 -0.49
N GLN A 162 -5.69 6.60 -0.34
CA GLN A 162 -6.71 6.03 0.53
C GLN A 162 -6.46 6.41 2.00
N PHE A 163 -5.19 6.43 2.44
CA PHE A 163 -4.84 6.90 3.77
C PHE A 163 -5.27 8.37 3.99
N ILE A 164 -4.93 9.25 3.04
CA ILE A 164 -5.35 10.67 3.07
C ILE A 164 -6.87 10.79 3.16
N ARG A 165 -7.60 10.04 2.32
CA ARG A 165 -9.06 10.03 2.27
C ARG A 165 -9.67 9.63 3.61
N ASN A 166 -9.19 8.55 4.21
CA ASN A 166 -9.68 8.07 5.50
C ASN A 166 -9.48 9.12 6.60
N TYR A 167 -8.32 9.78 6.63
CA TYR A 167 -8.04 10.82 7.63
C TYR A 167 -8.93 12.05 7.44
N LEU A 168 -9.12 12.53 6.21
CA LEU A 168 -10.03 13.65 5.93
C LEU A 168 -11.50 13.31 6.25
N GLN A 169 -11.93 12.06 6.02
CA GLN A 169 -13.26 11.59 6.39
C GLN A 169 -13.50 11.59 7.91
N THR A 170 -12.46 11.39 8.71
CA THR A 170 -12.55 11.50 10.19
C THR A 170 -12.61 12.95 10.70
N GLY A 171 -12.65 13.94 9.80
CA GLY A 171 -12.74 15.36 10.15
C GLY A 171 -11.40 16.03 10.48
N GLN A 172 -10.27 15.38 10.20
CA GLN A 172 -8.96 16.01 10.36
C GLN A 172 -8.74 17.13 9.35
N SER A 173 -7.98 18.15 9.75
CA SER A 173 -7.62 19.24 8.85
C SER A 173 -6.57 18.79 7.83
N PRO A 174 -6.50 19.41 6.64
CA PRO A 174 -5.46 19.09 5.64
C PRO A 174 -4.04 19.16 6.22
N ASP A 175 -3.75 20.13 7.09
CA ASP A 175 -2.44 20.25 7.73
C ASP A 175 -2.12 19.08 8.67
N GLN A 176 -3.11 18.58 9.42
CA GLN A 176 -2.96 17.37 10.26
C GLN A 176 -2.71 16.12 9.40
N VAL A 177 -3.45 15.99 8.29
CA VAL A 177 -3.28 14.87 7.36
C VAL A 177 -1.91 14.92 6.70
N ILE A 178 -1.43 16.10 6.29
CA ILE A 178 -0.08 16.28 5.74
C ILE A 178 0.98 15.82 6.75
N ALA A 179 0.88 16.25 8.01
CA ALA A 179 1.80 15.81 9.06
C ALA A 179 1.76 14.29 9.27
N ALA A 180 0.57 13.68 9.21
CA ALA A 180 0.40 12.24 9.34
C ALA A 180 1.01 11.47 8.15
N VAL A 181 0.75 11.91 6.91
CA VAL A 181 1.33 11.30 5.69
C VAL A 181 2.84 11.43 5.69
N MET A 182 3.37 12.62 6.02
CA MET A 182 4.81 12.84 6.13
C MET A 182 5.45 11.92 7.17
N LYS A 183 4.77 11.68 8.29
CA LYS A 183 5.25 10.76 9.34
C LYS A 183 5.20 9.29 8.90
N THR A 184 4.16 8.88 8.18
CA THR A 184 3.93 7.47 7.80
C THR A 184 4.67 7.07 6.54
N TYR A 185 4.64 7.91 5.51
CA TYR A 185 5.16 7.61 4.17
C TYR A 185 6.36 8.47 3.79
N GLY A 186 6.48 9.69 4.33
CA GLY A 186 7.55 10.64 4.00
C GLY A 186 7.24 11.45 2.74
N TRP A 187 8.29 11.88 2.03
CA TRP A 187 8.25 12.42 0.66
C TRP A 187 7.40 13.68 0.44
N LEU A 188 7.30 14.53 1.46
CA LEU A 188 6.76 15.88 1.27
C LEU A 188 7.69 16.66 0.34
N LYS A 189 7.15 17.33 -0.67
CA LYS A 189 7.98 18.10 -1.61
C LYS A 189 8.70 19.25 -0.89
N PRO A 190 9.95 19.59 -1.28
CA PRO A 190 10.76 20.58 -0.57
C PRO A 190 10.09 21.95 -0.43
N GLU A 191 9.30 22.38 -1.41
CA GLU A 191 8.58 23.66 -1.36
C GLU A 191 7.54 23.73 -0.22
N PHE A 192 7.08 22.58 0.29
CA PHE A 192 6.17 22.52 1.44
C PHE A 192 6.89 22.18 2.74
N ALA A 193 8.09 21.59 2.69
CA ALA A 193 8.82 21.10 3.86
C ALA A 193 9.01 22.17 4.94
N ALA A 194 9.37 23.40 4.56
CA ALA A 194 9.58 24.50 5.49
C ALA A 194 8.34 24.85 6.36
N LYS A 195 7.12 24.62 5.84
CA LYS A 195 5.87 24.89 6.57
C LYS A 195 5.57 23.81 7.61
N TYR A 196 5.95 22.56 7.34
CA TYR A 196 5.58 21.40 8.14
C TYR A 196 6.73 20.87 9.00
N ASP A 197 7.89 21.54 8.99
CA ASP A 197 8.98 21.17 9.86
C ASP A 197 8.57 21.26 11.34
N SER A 198 8.92 20.20 12.05
CA SER A 198 8.35 19.68 13.29
C SER A 198 8.46 20.65 14.48
N THR A 199 9.17 21.77 14.32
CA THR A 199 9.39 22.79 15.35
C THR A 199 8.27 23.84 15.41
N SER A 200 7.42 23.96 14.38
CA SER A 200 6.39 25.01 14.31
C SER A 200 4.99 24.56 14.79
N VAL A 201 4.61 23.29 14.58
CA VAL A 201 3.27 22.78 14.94
C VAL A 201 3.11 22.58 16.45
N VAL A 202 4.19 22.30 17.18
CA VAL A 202 4.16 22.20 18.65
C VAL A 202 4.06 23.59 19.30
N LYS A 203 4.62 24.64 18.69
CA LYS A 203 4.52 26.02 19.21
C LYS A 203 3.15 26.66 18.97
N ALA A 204 2.42 26.24 17.95
CA ALA A 204 1.09 26.78 17.66
C ALA A 204 0.02 26.42 18.73
N LYS A 205 0.25 25.39 19.56
CA LYS A 205 -0.65 25.04 20.66
C LYS A 205 -0.18 25.54 22.04
N LEU A 206 0.99 26.19 22.11
CA LEU A 206 1.59 26.67 23.37
C LEU A 206 1.70 28.20 23.49
N ASN A 207 1.20 28.97 22.51
CA ASN A 207 1.22 30.44 22.54
C ASN A 207 -0.14 31.07 22.90
N SER A 208 -0.94 30.42 23.73
CA SER A 208 -2.09 31.04 24.39
C SER A 208 -2.05 30.85 25.90
N THR A 209 -0.92 31.19 26.53
CA THR A 209 -0.93 31.66 27.92
C THR A 209 0.30 32.52 28.20
N THR A 210 0.03 33.82 28.39
CA THR A 210 0.76 34.80 29.22
C THR A 210 2.27 35.02 29.02
N ALA A 211 2.57 36.27 28.64
CA ALA A 211 3.84 36.95 28.75
C ALA A 211 4.45 36.86 30.17
N THR A 212 5.77 36.70 30.26
CA THR A 212 6.64 37.37 31.23
C THR A 212 8.08 37.35 30.71
N GLU A 213 8.47 38.51 30.18
CA GLU A 213 9.76 39.20 30.31
C GLU A 213 10.83 38.57 31.21
N SER A 214 11.96 38.15 30.62
CA SER A 214 13.34 38.59 30.99
C SER A 214 14.40 37.80 30.19
N GLN A 215 15.37 38.54 29.67
CA GLN A 215 16.51 38.06 28.87
C GLN A 215 17.71 37.59 29.77
N PRO A 216 18.96 37.46 29.26
CA PRO A 216 19.54 36.17 28.87
C PRO A 216 20.85 35.86 29.62
N ILE A 217 21.23 34.58 29.78
CA ILE A 217 22.58 34.24 30.25
C ILE A 217 23.19 33.13 29.38
N PHE A 218 24.20 33.56 28.62
CA PHE A 218 25.38 32.85 28.12
C PHE A 218 25.48 31.35 28.40
N SER A 219 25.61 30.58 27.31
CA SER A 219 26.52 29.44 27.26
C SER A 219 27.16 29.37 25.87
N THR A 220 28.38 29.87 25.81
CA THR A 220 29.33 29.77 24.71
C THR A 220 29.70 28.31 24.48
N LEU A 221 29.08 27.68 23.49
CA LEU A 221 29.62 26.48 22.85
C LEU A 221 30.56 26.93 21.74
N SER A 222 31.84 26.60 21.91
CA SER A 222 32.91 26.77 20.93
C SER A 222 32.48 26.34 19.53
N ALA A 223 32.22 27.33 18.68
CA ALA A 223 32.12 27.15 17.25
C ALA A 223 33.50 26.78 16.71
N LYS A 224 33.77 25.48 16.63
CA LYS A 224 34.81 24.93 15.75
C LYS A 224 34.32 25.18 14.33
N LYS A 225 34.70 26.34 13.78
CA LYS A 225 34.46 26.76 12.40
C LYS A 225 35.02 25.66 11.49
N THR A 226 34.16 24.77 11.02
CA THR A 226 34.57 23.71 10.10
C THR A 226 34.89 24.31 8.76
N ASP A 227 35.91 23.78 8.10
CA ASP A 227 36.28 24.08 6.73
C ASP A 227 35.16 23.67 5.77
N ASP A 228 34.06 24.43 5.74
CA ASP A 228 32.89 24.14 4.90
C ASP A 228 33.21 24.29 3.40
N ASN A 229 34.40 24.81 3.09
CA ASN A 229 34.95 24.98 1.74
C ASN A 229 35.88 23.84 1.29
N LYS A 230 36.14 22.84 2.15
CA LYS A 230 36.98 21.69 1.79
C LYS A 230 36.16 20.67 0.99
N ILE A 231 36.77 20.13 -0.08
CA ILE A 231 36.20 19.02 -0.85
C ILE A 231 36.02 17.82 0.08
N ALA A 232 34.83 17.20 0.02
CA ALA A 232 34.51 16.07 0.87
C ALA A 232 35.39 14.86 0.53
N THR A 233 35.85 14.17 1.56
CA THR A 233 36.66 12.95 1.46
C THR A 233 35.91 11.76 2.05
N ARG A 234 36.46 10.55 1.86
CA ARG A 234 35.86 9.33 2.41
C ARG A 234 35.75 9.36 3.95
N ALA A 235 36.62 10.11 4.62
CA ALA A 235 36.56 10.32 6.07
C ALA A 235 35.34 11.18 6.50
N ASP A 236 34.81 12.00 5.60
CA ASP A 236 33.67 12.88 5.87
C ASP A 236 32.31 12.18 5.67
N ALA A 237 32.29 10.94 5.17
CA ALA A 237 31.05 10.21 4.86
C ALA A 237 30.14 10.05 6.09
N GLU A 238 30.71 9.69 7.24
CA GLU A 238 29.93 9.54 8.48
C GLU A 238 29.34 10.87 8.96
N LYS A 239 30.11 11.97 8.80
CA LYS A 239 29.62 13.33 9.07
C LYS A 239 28.46 13.68 8.14
N ILE A 240 28.56 13.38 6.85
CA ILE A 240 27.47 13.59 5.89
C ILE A 240 26.22 12.79 6.33
N PHE A 241 26.36 11.52 6.70
CA PHE A 241 25.22 10.69 7.10
C PHE A 241 24.59 11.09 8.44
N SER A 242 25.35 11.70 9.35
CA SER A 242 24.81 12.17 10.62
C SER A 242 23.90 13.39 10.47
N HIS A 243 23.92 14.08 9.32
CA HIS A 243 22.96 15.14 9.00
C HIS A 243 21.58 14.63 8.59
N PHE A 244 21.37 13.33 8.39
CA PHE A 244 20.11 12.81 7.87
C PHE A 244 19.45 11.78 8.77
N ARG A 245 18.12 11.79 8.78
CA ARG A 245 17.32 10.65 9.20
C ARG A 245 17.24 9.64 8.07
N CYS A 246 16.97 8.38 8.39
CA CYS A 246 16.76 7.40 7.33
C CYS A 246 15.46 7.73 6.56
N PRO A 247 15.52 8.05 5.26
CA PRO A 247 14.32 8.45 4.50
C PRO A 247 13.37 7.29 4.22
N CYS A 248 13.77 6.06 4.58
CA CYS A 248 12.95 4.87 4.41
C CYS A 248 11.66 4.90 5.24
N GLY A 249 11.65 5.57 6.40
CA GLY A 249 10.51 5.64 7.34
C GLY A 249 10.08 4.32 8.01
N GLN A 250 10.52 3.17 7.49
CA GLN A 250 10.06 1.83 7.87
C GLN A 250 11.01 1.07 8.79
N CYS A 251 12.27 1.51 8.87
CA CYS A 251 13.38 0.75 9.43
C CYS A 251 13.58 0.99 10.94
N GLY A 252 12.82 1.90 11.56
CA GLY A 252 12.89 2.22 13.00
C GLY A 252 14.21 2.86 13.45
N MET A 253 15.16 3.06 12.54
CA MET A 253 16.45 3.69 12.81
C MET A 253 16.36 5.16 12.47
N ASP A 254 16.47 6.01 13.49
CA ASP A 254 16.33 7.45 13.33
C ASP A 254 17.50 8.07 12.54
N GLU A 255 18.71 7.53 12.63
CA GLU A 255 19.89 8.10 11.95
C GLU A 255 20.29 7.32 10.70
N LEU A 256 20.53 8.05 9.61
CA LEU A 256 20.98 7.45 8.36
C LEU A 256 22.33 6.75 8.53
N LYS A 257 23.24 7.31 9.34
CA LYS A 257 24.59 6.75 9.58
C LYS A 257 24.53 5.30 10.09
N ASP A 258 23.55 4.98 10.94
CA ASP A 258 23.39 3.67 11.57
C ASP A 258 22.46 2.74 10.78
N CYS A 259 21.68 3.28 9.84
CA CYS A 259 20.71 2.50 9.08
C CYS A 259 21.37 1.75 7.91
N THR A 260 20.94 0.50 7.66
CA THR A 260 21.42 -0.36 6.57
C THR A 260 20.29 -0.95 5.72
N CYS A 261 19.12 -0.30 5.74
CA CYS A 261 17.94 -0.84 5.07
C CYS A 261 18.08 -0.85 3.53
N LYS A 262 17.48 -1.89 2.92
CA LYS A 262 17.44 -2.14 1.47
C LYS A 262 16.15 -1.66 0.81
N HIS A 263 15.33 -0.89 1.52
CA HIS A 263 14.10 -0.35 0.94
C HIS A 263 14.44 0.63 -0.19
N PRO A 264 13.56 0.79 -1.20
CA PRO A 264 13.70 1.85 -2.20
C PRO A 264 13.91 3.19 -1.52
N ARG A 265 14.91 3.96 -1.97
CA ARG A 265 15.34 5.23 -1.35
C ARG A 265 15.71 5.12 0.13
N GLY A 266 16.07 3.91 0.57
CA GLY A 266 16.53 3.61 1.91
C GLY A 266 18.00 3.96 2.10
N ALA A 267 18.54 3.55 3.25
CA ALA A 267 19.86 3.95 3.67
C ALA A 267 20.97 3.59 2.69
N ILE A 268 20.90 2.42 2.05
CA ILE A 268 21.92 1.98 1.10
C ILE A 268 21.98 2.89 -0.13
N GLU A 269 20.82 3.30 -0.66
CA GLU A 269 20.77 4.16 -1.84
C GLU A 269 21.35 5.54 -1.55
N VAL A 270 20.92 6.15 -0.43
CA VAL A 270 21.41 7.48 -0.02
C VAL A 270 22.91 7.43 0.30
N LYS A 271 23.37 6.39 1.00
CA LYS A 271 24.80 6.20 1.29
C LYS A 271 25.62 6.01 0.02
N SER A 272 25.13 5.22 -0.93
CA SER A 272 25.79 5.02 -2.22
C SER A 272 25.87 6.33 -3.00
N PHE A 273 24.79 7.12 -3.03
CA PHE A 273 24.77 8.41 -3.71
C PHE A 273 25.81 9.39 -3.11
N ALA A 274 25.86 9.51 -1.79
CA ALA A 274 26.86 10.34 -1.12
C ALA A 274 28.29 9.85 -1.41
N GLN A 275 28.52 8.54 -1.36
CA GLN A 275 29.83 7.96 -1.65
C GLN A 275 30.27 8.21 -3.08
N THR A 276 29.36 8.13 -4.06
CA THR A 276 29.62 8.52 -5.44
C THR A 276 30.03 9.99 -5.53
N LYS A 277 29.32 10.90 -4.87
CA LYS A 277 29.65 12.33 -4.86
C LYS A 277 31.00 12.65 -4.20
N ILE A 278 31.33 11.94 -3.12
CA ILE A 278 32.66 12.02 -2.50
C ILE A 278 33.74 11.51 -3.46
N ALA A 279 33.50 10.39 -4.14
CA ALA A 279 34.45 9.79 -5.07
C ALA A 279 34.69 10.66 -6.32
N GLU A 280 33.70 11.44 -6.75
CA GLU A 280 33.85 12.44 -7.82
C GLU A 280 34.82 13.57 -7.44
N GLY A 281 35.01 13.84 -6.13
CA GLY A 281 36.00 14.80 -5.64
C GLY A 281 35.72 16.26 -6.04
N LYS A 282 34.44 16.60 -6.30
CA LYS A 282 34.03 17.94 -6.79
C LYS A 282 33.20 18.73 -5.79
N SER A 283 32.47 18.05 -4.90
CA SER A 283 31.53 18.68 -3.98
C SER A 283 32.08 18.77 -2.56
N THR A 284 31.75 19.85 -1.84
CA THR A 284 32.03 19.98 -0.40
C THR A 284 31.02 19.19 0.43
N VAL A 285 31.29 19.00 1.72
CA VAL A 285 30.35 18.34 2.65
C VAL A 285 28.98 19.02 2.61
N ALA A 286 28.95 20.36 2.65
CA ALA A 286 27.72 21.14 2.60
C ALA A 286 26.96 20.92 1.29
N GLN A 287 27.66 20.97 0.14
CA GLN A 287 27.05 20.73 -1.17
C GLN A 287 26.46 19.32 -1.29
N ILE A 288 27.18 18.29 -0.82
CA ILE A 288 26.66 16.92 -0.83
C ILE A 288 25.43 16.80 0.07
N VAL A 289 25.45 17.44 1.24
CA VAL A 289 24.31 17.50 2.15
C VAL A 289 23.12 18.21 1.48
N ASP A 290 23.33 19.31 0.75
CA ASP A 290 22.28 20.01 -0.01
C ASP A 290 21.73 19.17 -1.17
N GLU A 291 22.59 18.47 -1.92
CA GLU A 291 22.17 17.57 -2.99
C GLU A 291 21.38 16.36 -2.45
N ILE A 292 21.79 15.78 -1.33
CA ILE A 292 21.06 14.68 -0.68
C ILE A 292 19.72 15.17 -0.17
N ASP A 293 19.64 16.33 0.47
CA ASP A 293 18.38 16.85 1.00
C ASP A 293 17.41 17.22 -0.12
N ALA A 294 17.90 17.85 -1.19
CA ALA A 294 17.08 18.15 -2.36
C ALA A 294 16.55 16.88 -3.04
N LYS A 295 17.35 15.81 -3.08
CA LYS A 295 16.99 14.56 -3.75
C LYS A 295 16.20 13.61 -2.86
N TYR A 296 16.54 13.46 -1.59
CA TYR A 296 16.02 12.43 -0.69
C TYR A 296 15.29 12.99 0.54
N GLY A 297 15.48 14.28 0.84
CA GLY A 297 14.97 14.92 2.05
C GLY A 297 15.58 14.36 3.33
N GLY A 298 14.87 14.58 4.44
CA GLY A 298 15.19 13.95 5.72
C GLY A 298 16.39 14.55 6.46
N ARG A 299 16.86 15.74 6.06
CA ARG A 299 17.87 16.47 6.84
C ARG A 299 17.37 16.73 8.26
N LYS A 300 18.24 16.49 9.24
CA LYS A 300 18.06 16.91 10.63
C LYS A 300 18.37 18.41 10.70
N LEU A 301 17.39 19.20 11.11
CA LEU A 301 17.62 20.61 11.51
C LEU A 301 18.32 20.69 12.86
#